data_AF-A0A2G4I1G9-F1
#
_entry.id   AF-A0A2G4I1G9-F1
#
_cell.length_a   1.000
_cell.length_b   1.000
_cell.length_c   1.000
_cell.angle_alpha   90.00
_cell.angle_beta   90.00
_cell.angle_gamma   90.00
#
_symmetry.space_group_name_H-M   'P 1'
#
loop_
_entity.id
_entity.type
_entity.pdbx_description
1 polymer ?
#
loop_
_entity_poly.entity_id
_entity_poly.type
_entity_poly.pdbx_seq_one_letter_code
_entity_poly.pdbx_strand_id
1 'polypeptide(L)'
;MKIKFNTIQDLSDARYASAAMAEWMGFAVGGLPIDKVQEIIGWCSGPKLTLELPSTNHLETAISWCTILPVEAIECPIEEYTFWHPSLRLKNIEWILLCKNNYSPSDNIKTDDHPSDNEPFPIAQDTFNWQIWEEVCKGSSPTKPHWYHFEKFNSNPSLTSNAMYHINSKESNAIWVKNQHYAAISLQCEKETVLGMKNYDLWNELLETLGVW
;
A
#
# COMPACT_ATOMS: atom_id res chain seq x y z
N MET A 1 8.29 11.33 5.37
CA MET A 1 7.40 10.15 5.21
C MET A 1 7.14 10.00 3.72
N LYS A 2 7.22 8.79 3.17
CA LYS A 2 6.93 8.54 1.75
C LYS A 2 5.44 8.28 1.53
N ILE A 3 4.94 8.57 0.33
CA ILE A 3 3.53 8.35 -0.03
C ILE A 3 3.44 7.36 -1.18
N LYS A 4 2.52 6.41 -1.06
CA LYS A 4 2.04 5.56 -2.15
C LYS A 4 0.57 5.87 -2.43
N PHE A 5 0.21 6.03 -3.68
CA PHE A 5 -1.20 5.99 -4.10
C PHE A 5 -1.50 4.61 -4.68
N ASN A 6 -2.41 3.89 -4.04
CA ASN A 6 -2.86 2.56 -4.41
C ASN A 6 -3.96 2.60 -5.45
N THR A 7 -3.94 1.63 -6.35
CA THR A 7 -5.04 1.33 -7.28
C THR A 7 -5.56 2.56 -8.06
N ILE A 8 -4.66 3.26 -8.74
CA ILE A 8 -4.97 4.38 -9.63
C ILE A 8 -6.09 3.99 -10.61
N GLN A 9 -7.13 4.82 -10.66
CA GLN A 9 -8.32 4.54 -11.48
C GLN A 9 -8.34 5.34 -12.78
N ASP A 10 -7.63 6.47 -12.83
CA ASP A 10 -7.69 7.41 -13.93
C ASP A 10 -6.48 8.37 -13.94
N LEU A 11 -6.46 9.26 -14.94
CA LEU A 11 -5.40 10.27 -15.08
C LEU A 11 -5.45 11.33 -13.96
N SER A 12 -6.61 11.59 -13.36
CA SER A 12 -6.73 12.58 -12.29
C SER A 12 -6.00 12.11 -11.03
N ASP A 13 -6.15 10.83 -10.66
CA ASP A 13 -5.39 10.22 -9.57
C ASP A 13 -3.89 10.30 -9.80
N ALA A 14 -3.46 9.91 -11.00
CA ALA A 14 -2.05 9.88 -11.34
C ALA A 14 -1.42 11.28 -11.31
N ARG A 15 -2.14 12.29 -11.80
CA ARG A 15 -1.73 13.69 -11.73
C ARG A 15 -1.67 14.17 -10.29
N TYR A 16 -2.65 13.84 -9.47
CA TYR A 16 -2.65 14.20 -8.05
C TYR A 16 -1.47 13.56 -7.32
N ALA A 17 -1.25 12.26 -7.50
CA ALA A 17 -0.13 11.53 -6.91
C ALA A 17 1.23 12.14 -7.32
N SER A 18 1.37 12.55 -8.59
CA SER A 18 2.58 13.23 -9.07
C SER A 18 2.75 14.62 -8.44
N ALA A 19 1.67 15.40 -8.33
CA ALA A 19 1.68 16.72 -7.73
C ALA A 19 1.97 16.68 -6.22
N ALA A 20 1.49 15.64 -5.53
CA ALA A 20 1.77 15.36 -4.13
C ALA A 20 3.16 14.73 -3.89
N MET A 21 4.03 14.72 -4.92
CA MET A 21 5.38 14.14 -4.89
C MET A 21 5.41 12.71 -4.33
N ALA A 22 4.43 11.90 -4.71
CA ALA A 22 4.36 10.52 -4.26
C ALA A 22 5.62 9.75 -4.68
N GLU A 23 6.09 8.88 -3.79
CA GLU A 23 7.17 7.97 -4.13
C GLU A 23 6.68 6.86 -5.06
N TRP A 24 5.44 6.38 -4.86
CA TRP A 24 4.87 5.27 -5.65
C TRP A 24 3.47 5.57 -6.15
N MET A 25 3.19 5.03 -7.34
CA MET A 25 1.90 5.04 -7.98
C MET A 25 1.54 3.62 -8.42
N GLY A 26 0.47 3.06 -7.85
CA GLY A 26 0.11 1.66 -8.01
C GLY A 26 -1.04 1.41 -8.99
N PHE A 27 -0.84 0.46 -9.90
CA PHE A 27 -1.89 -0.03 -10.79
C PHE A 27 -2.15 -1.50 -10.52
N ALA A 28 -3.40 -1.83 -10.17
CA ALA A 28 -3.83 -3.21 -10.02
C ALA A 28 -3.90 -3.93 -11.37
N VAL A 29 -3.27 -5.10 -11.46
CA VAL A 29 -3.39 -5.96 -12.64
C VAL A 29 -4.85 -6.35 -12.82
N GLY A 30 -5.37 -6.09 -14.02
CA GLY A 30 -6.79 -6.30 -14.34
C GLY A 30 -7.72 -5.15 -13.92
N GLY A 31 -7.21 -4.10 -13.27
CA GLY A 31 -8.00 -2.91 -12.92
C GLY A 31 -8.27 -2.01 -14.11
N LEU A 32 -7.22 -1.62 -14.83
CA LEU A 32 -7.30 -0.83 -16.07
C LEU A 32 -6.72 -1.62 -17.26
N PRO A 33 -7.23 -1.38 -18.48
CA PRO A 33 -6.56 -1.83 -19.70
C PRO A 33 -5.12 -1.29 -19.79
N ILE A 34 -4.19 -2.11 -20.30
CA ILE A 34 -2.76 -1.76 -20.31
C ILE A 34 -2.45 -0.51 -21.14
N ASP A 35 -3.16 -0.31 -22.26
CA ASP A 35 -3.05 0.87 -23.11
C ASP A 35 -3.43 2.14 -22.33
N LYS A 36 -4.44 2.05 -21.46
CA LYS A 36 -4.80 3.14 -20.56
C LYS A 36 -3.72 3.41 -19.51
N VAL A 37 -3.12 2.36 -18.95
CA VAL A 37 -1.99 2.51 -18.01
C VAL A 37 -0.81 3.20 -18.70
N GLN A 38 -0.44 2.76 -19.91
CA GLN A 38 0.64 3.38 -20.71
C GLN A 38 0.38 4.86 -21.00
N GLU A 39 -0.86 5.20 -21.38
CA GLU A 39 -1.26 6.58 -21.57
C GLU A 39 -1.05 7.39 -20.29
N ILE A 40 -1.59 6.93 -19.16
CA ILE A 40 -1.54 7.65 -17.87
C ILE A 40 -0.10 7.89 -17.43
N ILE A 41 0.75 6.86 -17.42
CA ILE A 41 2.14 7.02 -16.99
C ILE A 41 2.95 7.93 -17.92
N GLY A 42 2.56 8.05 -19.20
CA GLY A 42 3.20 8.98 -20.14
C GLY A 42 2.93 10.45 -19.82
N TRP A 43 1.89 10.76 -19.05
CA TRP A 43 1.54 12.12 -18.62
C TRP A 43 2.12 12.50 -17.25
N CYS A 44 2.67 11.53 -16.53
CA CYS A 44 3.08 11.69 -15.14
C CYS A 44 4.59 11.43 -15.00
N SER A 45 5.25 12.20 -14.15
CA SER A 45 6.67 12.03 -13.83
C SER A 45 6.88 12.14 -12.33
N GLY A 46 7.82 11.36 -11.79
CA GLY A 46 8.19 11.41 -10.38
C GLY A 46 7.96 10.08 -9.67
N PRO A 47 6.69 9.66 -9.47
CA PRO A 47 6.40 8.42 -8.75
C PRO A 47 6.90 7.18 -9.50
N LYS A 48 7.48 6.25 -8.75
CA LYS A 48 7.81 4.90 -9.23
C LYS A 48 6.54 4.14 -9.58
N LEU A 49 6.57 3.43 -10.70
CA LEU A 49 5.46 2.59 -11.10
C LEU A 49 5.44 1.29 -10.27
N THR A 50 4.36 1.11 -9.50
CA THR A 50 4.09 -0.12 -8.76
C THR A 50 3.04 -0.95 -9.49
N LEU A 51 3.34 -2.22 -9.74
CA LEU A 51 2.34 -3.19 -10.19
C LEU A 51 1.74 -3.91 -8.98
N GLU A 52 0.42 -3.78 -8.79
CA GLU A 52 -0.28 -4.41 -7.67
C GLU A 52 -0.89 -5.74 -8.13
N LEU A 53 -0.56 -6.82 -7.41
CA LEU A 53 -0.90 -8.20 -7.76
C LEU A 53 -1.99 -8.72 -6.80
N PRO A 54 -3.28 -8.56 -7.14
CA PRO A 54 -4.37 -8.93 -6.23
C PRO A 54 -4.58 -10.44 -6.12
N SER A 55 -4.11 -11.23 -7.09
CA SER A 55 -4.28 -12.68 -7.13
C SER A 55 -3.29 -13.35 -8.09
N THR A 56 -2.80 -14.53 -7.70
CA THR A 56 -1.94 -15.42 -8.52
C THR A 56 -2.54 -15.82 -9.88
N ASN A 57 -3.86 -15.73 -10.03
CA ASN A 57 -4.54 -16.01 -11.31
C ASN A 57 -4.16 -15.03 -12.43
N HIS A 58 -3.55 -13.89 -12.09
CA HIS A 58 -3.12 -12.88 -13.07
C HIS A 58 -1.68 -13.06 -13.55
N LEU A 59 -1.04 -14.22 -13.32
CA LEU A 59 0.38 -14.42 -13.63
C LEU A 59 0.76 -14.04 -15.06
N GLU A 60 0.03 -14.53 -16.06
CA GLU A 60 0.35 -14.25 -17.47
C GLU A 60 0.21 -12.75 -17.80
N THR A 61 -0.83 -12.11 -17.26
CA THR A 61 -1.05 -10.67 -17.42
C THR A 61 0.07 -9.87 -16.74
N ALA A 62 0.46 -10.24 -15.53
CA ALA A 62 1.54 -9.59 -14.79
C ALA A 62 2.88 -9.70 -15.52
N ILE A 63 3.22 -10.89 -16.02
CA ILE A 63 4.43 -11.09 -16.84
C ILE A 63 4.40 -10.18 -18.07
N SER A 64 3.28 -10.17 -18.80
CA SER A 64 3.11 -9.32 -19.98
C SER A 64 3.31 -7.84 -19.64
N TRP A 65 2.66 -7.34 -18.58
CA TRP A 65 2.77 -5.95 -18.16
C TRP A 65 4.20 -5.57 -17.76
N CYS A 66 4.91 -6.44 -17.03
CA CYS A 66 6.31 -6.20 -16.66
C CYS A 66 7.27 -6.14 -17.86
N THR A 67 6.91 -6.68 -19.02
CA THR A 67 7.71 -6.53 -20.24
C THR A 67 7.46 -5.24 -21.01
N ILE A 68 6.31 -4.60 -20.78
CA ILE A 68 5.82 -3.44 -21.53
C ILE A 68 5.97 -2.15 -20.72
N LEU A 69 5.73 -2.22 -19.42
CA LEU A 69 5.72 -1.09 -18.51
C LEU A 69 7.06 -0.97 -17.79
N PRO A 70 7.51 0.27 -17.47
CA PRO A 70 8.71 0.51 -16.67
C PRO A 70 8.41 0.26 -15.18
N VAL A 71 8.09 -0.98 -14.81
CA VAL A 71 7.74 -1.34 -13.43
C VAL A 71 8.97 -1.26 -12.54
N GLU A 72 8.86 -0.54 -11.43
CA GLU A 72 9.95 -0.31 -10.47
C GLU A 72 9.68 -0.93 -9.09
N ALA A 73 8.41 -1.21 -8.80
CA ALA A 73 7.99 -1.92 -7.62
C ALA A 73 6.88 -2.94 -7.92
N ILE A 74 6.85 -4.03 -7.14
CA ILE A 74 5.76 -5.01 -7.13
C ILE A 74 5.11 -4.99 -5.76
N GLU A 75 3.79 -4.91 -5.72
CA GLU A 75 3.02 -5.11 -4.50
C GLU A 75 2.24 -6.42 -4.56
N CYS A 76 2.38 -7.27 -3.55
CA CYS A 76 1.62 -8.53 -3.44
C CYS A 76 1.38 -8.93 -1.98
N PRO A 77 0.42 -9.81 -1.69
CA PRO A 77 0.31 -10.48 -0.39
C PRO A 77 1.64 -11.14 0.02
N ILE A 78 2.03 -11.01 1.28
CA ILE A 78 3.27 -11.59 1.78
C ILE A 78 3.28 -13.12 1.64
N GLU A 79 2.13 -13.76 1.78
CA GLU A 79 1.93 -15.20 1.63
C GLU A 79 2.18 -15.67 0.19
N GLU A 80 2.01 -14.79 -0.79
CA GLU A 80 2.20 -15.08 -2.22
C GLU A 80 3.59 -14.71 -2.72
N TYR A 81 4.45 -14.11 -1.89
CA TYR A 81 5.78 -13.66 -2.31
C TYR A 81 6.63 -14.79 -2.90
N THR A 82 6.61 -15.97 -2.29
CA THR A 82 7.36 -17.14 -2.76
C THR A 82 6.86 -17.69 -4.10
N PHE A 83 5.62 -17.37 -4.48
CA PHE A 83 5.08 -17.62 -5.81
C PHE A 83 5.53 -16.54 -6.80
N TRP A 84 5.34 -15.26 -6.46
CA TRP A 84 5.56 -14.14 -7.39
C TRP A 84 7.03 -13.87 -7.69
N HIS A 85 7.89 -13.86 -6.66
CA HIS A 85 9.31 -13.52 -6.79
C HIS A 85 10.06 -14.39 -7.82
N PRO A 86 10.02 -15.74 -7.75
CA PRO A 86 10.67 -16.57 -8.75
C PRO A 86 9.94 -16.59 -10.11
N SER A 87 8.65 -16.27 -10.14
CA SER A 87 7.84 -16.31 -11.37
C SER A 87 8.09 -15.11 -12.27
N LEU A 88 8.20 -13.90 -11.70
CA LEU A 88 8.41 -12.67 -12.47
C LEU A 88 9.88 -12.47 -12.88
N ARG A 89 10.84 -13.03 -12.13
CA ARG A 89 12.29 -12.99 -12.42
C ARG A 89 12.84 -11.58 -12.68
N LEU A 90 12.22 -10.56 -12.07
CA LEU A 90 12.62 -9.18 -12.20
C LEU A 90 13.90 -8.92 -11.39
N LYS A 91 14.79 -8.09 -11.94
CA LYS A 91 16.00 -7.65 -11.26
C LYS A 91 15.84 -6.20 -10.82
N ASN A 92 16.45 -5.83 -9.69
CA ASN A 92 16.47 -4.46 -9.17
C ASN A 92 15.06 -3.86 -8.95
N ILE A 93 14.11 -4.69 -8.52
CA ILE A 93 12.73 -4.29 -8.23
C ILE A 93 12.53 -4.09 -6.72
N GLU A 94 11.72 -3.11 -6.33
CA GLU A 94 11.26 -2.98 -4.94
C GLU A 94 10.07 -3.92 -4.70
N TRP A 95 10.02 -4.58 -3.55
CA TRP A 95 8.87 -5.40 -3.16
C TRP A 95 8.13 -4.71 -2.03
N ILE A 96 6.82 -4.57 -2.19
CA ILE A 96 5.90 -4.07 -1.18
C ILE A 96 5.00 -5.25 -0.77
N LEU A 97 5.23 -5.76 0.43
CA LEU A 97 4.57 -6.98 0.91
C LEU A 97 3.36 -6.59 1.77
N LEU A 98 2.17 -6.93 1.30
CA LEU A 98 0.92 -6.70 2.03
C LEU A 98 0.83 -7.68 3.20
N CYS A 99 0.86 -7.14 4.40
CA CYS A 99 0.73 -7.85 5.66
C CYS A 99 -0.75 -7.80 6.09
N LYS A 100 -1.56 -8.79 5.68
CA LYS A 100 -2.95 -8.89 6.14
C LYS A 100 -2.98 -9.50 7.54
N ASN A 101 -3.63 -8.81 8.49
CA ASN A 101 -3.88 -9.39 9.81
C ASN A 101 -5.14 -10.27 9.71
N ASN A 102 -5.00 -11.58 9.91
CA ASN A 102 -6.09 -12.57 9.88
C ASN A 102 -7.03 -12.48 11.09
N TYR A 103 -7.61 -11.31 11.38
CA TYR A 103 -8.60 -11.16 12.44
C TYR A 103 -9.97 -10.79 11.84
N SER A 104 -10.88 -11.77 11.79
CA SER A 104 -12.32 -11.54 11.64
C SER A 104 -12.88 -10.98 12.96
N PRO A 105 -13.65 -9.88 12.95
CA PRO A 105 -14.27 -9.31 14.16
C PRO A 105 -15.34 -10.17 14.82
N SER A 106 -15.62 -11.39 14.35
CA SER A 106 -16.81 -12.16 14.76
C SER A 106 -16.71 -12.83 16.13
N ASP A 107 -15.54 -12.92 16.75
CA ASP A 107 -15.38 -13.87 17.86
C ASP A 107 -15.41 -13.25 19.27
N ASN A 108 -15.55 -11.93 19.44
CA ASN A 108 -15.79 -11.33 20.77
C ASN A 108 -16.52 -9.99 20.69
N ILE A 109 -17.82 -10.00 20.38
CA ILE A 109 -18.71 -8.93 20.85
C ILE A 109 -19.66 -9.56 21.87
N LYS A 110 -19.24 -9.54 23.14
CA LYS A 110 -20.21 -9.34 24.20
C LYS A 110 -20.40 -7.84 24.27
N THR A 111 -21.58 -7.40 23.84
CA THR A 111 -22.12 -6.09 24.18
C THR A 111 -22.09 -5.99 25.70
N ASP A 112 -21.43 -4.96 26.23
CA ASP A 112 -22.02 -4.00 27.15
C ASP A 112 -20.91 -3.07 27.68
N ASP A 113 -21.31 -1.81 27.90
CA ASP A 113 -20.59 -0.68 28.49
C ASP A 113 -19.73 0.22 27.58
N HIS A 114 -20.21 1.46 27.46
CA HIS A 114 -19.51 2.61 26.89
C HIS A 114 -18.12 2.81 27.55
N PRO A 115 -17.01 2.83 26.78
CA PRO A 115 -15.72 3.20 27.35
C PRO A 115 -15.68 4.72 27.56
N SER A 116 -15.38 5.13 28.79
CA SER A 116 -15.07 6.51 29.15
C SER A 116 -13.76 6.98 28.49
N ASP A 117 -13.66 8.29 28.22
CA ASP A 117 -12.63 9.01 27.44
C ASP A 117 -11.14 8.85 27.88
N ASN A 118 -10.77 7.89 28.73
CA ASN A 118 -9.39 7.71 29.23
C ASN A 118 -8.88 6.27 29.24
N GLU A 119 -9.56 5.31 28.59
CA GLU A 119 -9.02 3.95 28.47
C GLU A 119 -8.25 3.77 27.14
N PRO A 120 -7.02 3.21 27.15
CA PRO A 120 -6.32 2.86 25.92
C PRO A 120 -7.13 1.80 25.17
N PHE A 121 -7.34 2.01 23.87
CA PHE A 121 -7.94 1.01 22.98
C PHE A 121 -7.30 -0.37 23.20
N PRO A 122 -8.09 -1.46 23.22
CA PRO A 122 -7.53 -2.79 23.42
C PRO A 122 -6.50 -3.08 22.33
N ILE A 123 -5.24 -3.25 22.74
CA ILE A 123 -4.14 -3.65 21.88
C ILE A 123 -4.43 -5.09 21.45
N ALA A 124 -4.98 -5.26 20.26
CA ALA A 124 -5.08 -6.57 19.64
C ALA A 124 -3.66 -7.15 19.54
N GLN A 125 -3.40 -8.27 20.21
CA GLN A 125 -2.15 -9.01 20.02
C GLN A 125 -2.19 -9.64 18.63
N ASP A 126 -1.43 -9.03 17.72
CA ASP A 126 -1.31 -9.44 16.32
C ASP A 126 -0.71 -10.84 16.18
N THR A 127 -1.44 -11.75 15.52
CA THR A 127 -0.89 -13.00 14.99
C THR A 127 -0.29 -12.75 13.60
N PHE A 128 0.66 -11.81 13.52
CA PHE A 128 1.52 -11.70 12.35
C PHE A 128 2.27 -13.02 12.17
N ASN A 129 2.28 -13.58 10.96
CA ASN A 129 2.94 -14.86 10.71
C ASN A 129 4.47 -14.67 10.64
N TRP A 130 5.09 -14.58 11.82
CA TRP A 130 6.53 -14.37 12.00
C TRP A 130 7.39 -15.45 11.34
N GLN A 131 6.86 -16.66 11.10
CA GLN A 131 7.58 -17.72 10.39
C GLN A 131 7.75 -17.38 8.90
N ILE A 132 6.70 -16.91 8.23
CA ILE A 132 6.79 -16.44 6.84
C ILE A 132 7.75 -15.24 6.76
N TRP A 133 7.71 -14.33 7.74
CA TRP A 133 8.63 -13.20 7.83
C TRP A 133 10.09 -13.63 7.89
N GLU A 134 10.42 -14.60 8.75
CA GLU A 134 11.79 -15.09 8.86
C GLU A 134 12.25 -15.76 7.57
N GLU A 135 11.41 -16.53 6.90
CA GLU A 135 11.75 -17.20 5.63
C GLU A 135 12.00 -16.20 4.49
N VAL A 136 11.17 -15.17 4.37
CA VAL A 136 11.33 -14.10 3.38
C VAL A 136 12.63 -13.32 3.65
N CYS A 137 12.89 -12.96 4.91
CA CYS A 137 14.10 -12.23 5.31
C CYS A 137 15.38 -13.07 5.17
N LYS A 138 15.31 -14.40 5.40
CA LYS A 138 16.46 -15.32 5.26
C LYS A 138 16.83 -15.59 3.80
N GLY A 139 15.88 -15.47 2.86
CA GLY A 139 16.08 -15.77 1.43
C GLY A 139 16.50 -14.59 0.55
N SER A 140 16.35 -13.34 1.00
CA SER A 140 16.63 -12.15 0.19
C SER A 140 18.10 -11.72 0.27
N SER A 141 18.86 -11.94 -0.81
CA SER A 141 20.11 -11.21 -1.06
C SER A 141 19.80 -9.76 -1.47
N PRO A 142 20.48 -8.73 -0.93
CA PRO A 142 19.99 -7.37 -0.96
C PRO A 142 20.38 -6.70 -2.28
N THR A 143 19.41 -6.41 -3.14
CA THR A 143 19.62 -5.42 -4.21
C THR A 143 18.71 -4.20 -4.08
N LYS A 144 17.54 -4.32 -3.43
CA LYS A 144 16.65 -3.21 -3.04
C LYS A 144 15.84 -3.54 -1.77
N PRO A 145 15.36 -2.54 -1.01
CA PRO A 145 14.61 -2.78 0.22
C PRO A 145 13.24 -3.42 -0.04
N HIS A 146 12.83 -4.33 0.84
CA HIS A 146 11.44 -4.72 0.98
C HIS A 146 10.70 -3.71 1.86
N TRP A 147 9.51 -3.32 1.44
CA TRP A 147 8.53 -2.55 2.21
C TRP A 147 7.45 -3.46 2.75
N TYR A 148 7.00 -3.18 3.96
CA TYR A 148 5.95 -3.96 4.61
C TYR A 148 4.73 -3.08 4.79
N HIS A 149 3.65 -3.44 4.10
CA HIS A 149 2.44 -2.65 4.02
C HIS A 149 1.39 -3.25 4.95
N PHE A 150 1.06 -2.52 6.02
CA PHE A 150 0.14 -2.94 7.07
C PHE A 150 -1.21 -2.25 6.94
N GLU A 151 -2.29 -3.03 7.08
CA GLU A 151 -3.67 -2.51 7.17
C GLU A 151 -4.04 -2.06 8.60
N LYS A 152 -3.32 -2.55 9.62
CA LYS A 152 -3.54 -2.23 11.04
C LYS A 152 -2.24 -1.81 11.71
N PHE A 153 -2.38 -1.13 12.86
CA PHE A 153 -1.25 -0.66 13.64
C PHE A 153 -0.31 -1.82 14.02
N ASN A 154 0.96 -1.70 13.65
CA ASN A 154 2.02 -2.59 14.11
C ASN A 154 2.90 -1.85 15.13
N SER A 155 2.98 -2.38 16.35
CA SER A 155 3.76 -1.81 17.45
C SER A 155 5.24 -2.20 17.43
N ASN A 156 5.70 -3.00 16.46
CA ASN A 156 7.07 -3.48 16.43
C ASN A 156 8.03 -2.39 15.92
N PRO A 157 8.89 -1.80 16.79
CA PRO A 157 9.77 -0.69 16.43
C PRO A 157 10.88 -1.09 15.43
N SER A 158 11.19 -2.38 15.30
CA SER A 158 12.25 -2.89 14.41
C SER A 158 11.90 -2.81 12.92
N LEU A 159 10.62 -2.61 12.56
CA LEU A 159 10.15 -2.54 11.18
C LEU A 159 9.96 -1.10 10.67
N THR A 160 10.15 -0.10 11.54
CA THR A 160 9.78 1.30 11.28
C THR A 160 10.44 1.91 10.03
N SER A 161 11.66 1.51 9.68
CA SER A 161 12.42 2.07 8.55
C SER A 161 11.84 1.73 7.17
N ASN A 162 11.13 0.59 7.04
CA ASN A 162 10.49 0.15 5.79
C ASN A 162 9.01 -0.21 5.98
N ALA A 163 8.39 0.25 7.07
CA ALA A 163 6.97 0.06 7.31
C ALA A 163 6.16 1.12 6.56
N MET A 164 5.15 0.64 5.85
CA MET A 164 4.13 1.40 5.18
C MET A 164 2.79 1.13 5.86
N TYR A 165 2.05 2.18 6.21
CA TYR A 165 0.73 2.03 6.81
C TYR A 165 -0.37 2.46 5.84
N HIS A 166 -1.40 1.62 5.70
CA HIS A 166 -2.58 1.96 4.91
C HIS A 166 -3.45 2.95 5.65
N ILE A 167 -3.75 4.08 5.01
CA ILE A 167 -4.63 5.10 5.57
C ILE A 167 -5.98 5.03 4.87
N ASN A 168 -7.03 4.79 5.66
CA ASN A 168 -8.38 5.14 5.25
C ASN A 168 -8.63 6.60 5.60
N SER A 169 -8.62 7.51 4.61
CA SER A 169 -8.75 8.95 4.85
C SER A 169 -10.11 9.37 5.42
N LYS A 170 -11.12 8.49 5.42
CA LYS A 170 -12.44 8.75 6.02
C LYS A 170 -12.50 8.41 7.51
N GLU A 171 -11.58 7.57 7.98
CA GLU A 171 -11.61 7.00 9.34
C GLU A 171 -10.34 7.32 10.15
N SER A 172 -9.22 7.59 9.49
CA SER A 172 -7.92 7.69 10.13
C SER A 172 -7.65 9.07 10.71
N ASN A 173 -7.20 9.14 11.95
CA ASN A 173 -6.76 10.38 12.58
C ASN A 173 -5.31 10.72 12.16
N ALA A 174 -5.13 11.81 11.43
CA ALA A 174 -3.83 12.25 10.91
C ALA A 174 -2.76 12.48 12.00
N ILE A 175 -3.14 13.01 13.16
CA ILE A 175 -2.23 13.23 14.30
C ILE A 175 -1.77 11.88 14.86
N TRP A 176 -2.68 10.93 15.00
CA TRP A 176 -2.35 9.58 15.44
C TRP A 176 -1.35 8.91 14.48
N VAL A 177 -1.59 8.99 13.16
CA VAL A 177 -0.69 8.44 12.14
C VAL A 177 0.70 9.07 12.24
N LYS A 178 0.77 10.40 12.40
CA LYS A 178 2.04 11.13 12.55
C LYS A 178 2.88 10.60 13.71
N ASN A 179 2.22 10.28 14.82
CA ASN A 179 2.86 9.80 16.05
C ASN A 179 3.34 8.33 15.97
N GLN A 180 2.92 7.57 14.96
CA GLN A 180 3.38 6.18 14.78
C GLN A 180 4.72 6.07 14.07
N HIS A 181 5.27 7.18 13.54
CA HIS A 181 6.59 7.23 12.91
C HIS A 181 6.80 6.21 11.76
N TYR A 182 5.75 5.87 11.00
CA TYR A 182 5.88 5.06 9.80
C TYR A 182 6.78 5.74 8.75
N ALA A 183 7.63 4.96 8.09
CA ALA A 183 8.48 5.47 7.00
C ALA A 183 7.65 5.86 5.78
N ALA A 184 6.56 5.15 5.51
CA ALA A 184 5.65 5.40 4.41
C ALA A 184 4.18 5.27 4.80
N ILE A 185 3.31 5.86 3.99
CA ILE A 185 1.86 5.67 4.05
C ILE A 185 1.34 5.31 2.66
N SER A 186 0.20 4.63 2.62
CA SER A 186 -0.53 4.37 1.37
C SER A 186 -1.95 4.93 1.43
N LEU A 187 -2.43 5.42 0.29
CA LEU A 187 -3.75 6.01 0.10
C LEU A 187 -4.50 5.26 -1.00
N GLN A 188 -5.71 4.80 -0.73
CA GLN A 188 -6.52 4.08 -1.71
C GLN A 188 -7.23 5.05 -2.66
N CYS A 189 -6.92 5.00 -3.95
CA CYS A 189 -7.70 5.73 -4.96
C CYS A 189 -9.08 5.09 -5.14
N GLU A 190 -10.11 5.94 -5.17
CA GLU A 190 -11.49 5.53 -5.41
C GLU A 190 -11.88 5.82 -6.87
N LYS A 191 -12.75 4.96 -7.42
CA LYS A 191 -13.26 5.18 -8.77
C LYS A 191 -14.13 6.44 -8.79
N GLU A 192 -13.92 7.28 -9.80
CA GLU A 192 -14.79 8.43 -10.01
C GLU A 192 -16.22 7.95 -10.30
N THR A 193 -17.18 8.40 -9.47
CA THR A 193 -18.60 8.08 -9.62
C THR A 193 -19.35 9.14 -10.42
N VAL A 194 -18.88 10.38 -10.39
CA VAL A 194 -19.41 11.52 -11.16
C VAL A 194 -18.24 12.26 -11.80
N LEU A 195 -18.30 12.42 -13.13
CA LEU A 195 -17.23 13.01 -13.93
C LEU A 195 -16.87 14.43 -13.44
N GLY A 196 -15.59 14.65 -13.17
CA GLY A 196 -15.03 15.93 -12.74
C GLY A 196 -15.32 16.29 -11.28
N MET A 197 -15.89 15.38 -10.49
CA MET A 197 -16.25 15.62 -9.08
C MET A 197 -15.35 14.86 -8.09
N LYS A 198 -14.23 14.32 -8.55
CA LYS A 198 -13.25 13.69 -7.66
C LYS A 198 -12.70 14.73 -6.68
N ASN A 199 -12.90 14.49 -5.38
CA ASN A 199 -12.52 15.41 -4.31
C ASN A 199 -11.31 14.85 -3.55
N TYR A 200 -10.24 15.64 -3.48
CA TYR A 200 -9.00 15.31 -2.78
C TYR A 200 -8.75 16.13 -1.50
N ASP A 201 -9.74 16.89 -1.02
CA ASP A 201 -9.64 17.77 0.16
C ASP A 201 -9.24 16.98 1.41
N LEU A 202 -9.81 15.80 1.61
CA LEU A 202 -9.45 14.92 2.73
C LEU A 202 -7.99 14.44 2.65
N TRP A 203 -7.47 14.26 1.44
CA TRP A 203 -6.05 13.91 1.26
C TRP A 203 -5.16 15.13 1.50
N ASN A 204 -5.55 16.31 1.03
CA ASN A 204 -4.81 17.55 1.29
C ASN A 204 -4.69 17.82 2.80
N GLU A 205 -5.81 17.77 3.54
CA GLU A 205 -5.82 17.99 5.00
C GLU A 205 -4.95 16.97 5.75
N LEU A 206 -5.01 15.70 5.32
CA LEU A 206 -4.18 14.63 5.86
C LEU A 206 -2.69 14.90 5.61
N LEU A 207 -2.29 15.17 4.36
CA LEU A 207 -0.90 15.39 3.97
C LEU A 207 -0.32 16.66 4.62
N GLU A 208 -1.12 17.72 4.72
CA GLU A 208 -0.83 18.94 5.47
C GLU A 208 -0.49 18.63 6.94
N THR A 209 -1.34 17.86 7.61
CA THR A 209 -1.18 17.50 9.03
C THR A 209 0.08 16.65 9.24
N LEU A 210 0.33 15.70 8.33
CA LEU A 210 1.52 14.87 8.34
C LEU A 210 2.79 15.65 8.02
N GLY A 211 2.66 16.84 7.40
CA GLY A 211 3.79 17.68 6.98
C GLY A 211 4.54 17.08 5.80
N VAL A 212 3.81 16.41 4.90
CA VAL A 212 4.39 15.79 3.69
C VAL A 212 4.08 16.69 2.50
N TRP A 213 5.14 17.19 1.85
CA TRP A 213 5.11 18.09 0.70
C TRP A 213 6.25 17.77 -0.25
#